data_AF-A0A848IKU9-F1
#
_entry.id   AF-A0A848IKU9-F1
#
_cell.length_a   1.000
_cell.length_b   1.000
_cell.length_c   1.000
_cell.angle_alpha   90.00
_cell.angle_beta   90.00
_cell.angle_gamma   90.00
#
_symmetry.space_group_name_H-M   'P 1'
#
loop_
_entity.id
_entity.type
_entity.pdbx_description
1 polymer ?
#
loop_
_entity_poly.entity_id
_entity_poly.type
_entity_poly.pdbx_seq_one_letter_code
_entity_poly.pdbx_strand_id
1 'polypeptide(L)'
;MTTSTIPPRMLEAREIGGVPIFRPSEACEAFVYRHVKARLFEQYASGTYTDIAQVTRIVNAQFESYDQLLQAYLPKVDHLEFIAFLIQQYEQYGLAHNVFQRGNMSDDDEELWRSYAMNSRRGIKYLMELVCARGWSGGTNVGTLEEQEQALSILFIAAEELVSLYMRSGFYHTMLDEIKLVLDQSEFVYFHVDQDLSTPAFDVRLDVQEQRKYIPTPDFLHDRRCHNEVLSC
;
A
#
# COMPACT_ATOMS: atom_id res chain seq x y z
N MET A 1 -18.20 -26.87 30.60
CA MET A 1 -17.00 -26.68 29.76
C MET A 1 -17.36 -25.65 28.71
N THR A 2 -17.13 -24.39 29.00
CA THR A 2 -17.34 -23.26 28.08
C THR A 2 -16.16 -23.22 27.12
N THR A 3 -16.37 -23.64 25.88
CA THR A 3 -15.45 -23.41 24.78
C THR A 3 -15.37 -21.91 24.55
N SER A 4 -14.30 -21.30 25.08
CA SER A 4 -13.88 -19.95 24.73
C SER A 4 -13.43 -19.98 23.27
N THR A 5 -14.36 -19.77 22.34
CA THR A 5 -14.04 -19.41 20.96
C THR A 5 -13.40 -18.03 21.01
N ILE A 6 -12.07 -18.01 21.02
CA ILE A 6 -11.30 -16.82 20.70
C ILE A 6 -11.78 -16.37 19.31
N PRO A 7 -12.31 -15.15 19.14
CA PRO A 7 -12.71 -14.67 17.83
C PRO A 7 -11.50 -14.77 16.88
N PRO A 8 -11.71 -15.16 15.61
CA PRO A 8 -10.61 -15.24 14.65
C PRO A 8 -9.91 -13.88 14.60
N ARG A 9 -8.60 -13.87 14.85
CA ARG A 9 -7.76 -12.67 14.65
C ARG A 9 -7.91 -12.24 13.19
N MET A 10 -8.32 -11.00 12.94
CA MET A 10 -8.46 -10.44 11.60
C MET A 10 -7.13 -9.89 11.06
N LEU A 11 -6.09 -9.81 11.90
CA LEU A 11 -4.73 -9.48 11.48
C LEU A 11 -3.97 -10.75 11.11
N GLU A 12 -3.88 -11.04 9.82
CA GLU A 12 -3.05 -12.14 9.30
C GLU A 12 -1.65 -11.62 8.99
N ALA A 13 -0.66 -12.15 9.70
CA ALA A 13 0.73 -12.00 9.29
C ALA A 13 1.00 -13.00 8.15
N ARG A 14 1.43 -12.49 7.00
CA ARG A 14 1.86 -13.30 5.88
C ARG A 14 3.39 -13.31 5.83
N GLU A 15 3.98 -14.49 5.71
CA GLU A 15 5.41 -14.59 5.42
C GLU A 15 5.63 -14.35 3.93
N ILE A 16 6.54 -13.44 3.60
CA ILE A 16 7.00 -13.20 2.23
C ILE A 16 8.52 -13.13 2.24
N GLY A 17 9.16 -14.03 1.51
CA GLY A 17 10.61 -14.15 1.53
C GLY A 17 11.17 -14.43 2.94
N GLY A 18 10.38 -15.13 3.79
CA GLY A 18 10.72 -15.39 5.19
C GLY A 18 10.60 -14.17 6.12
N VAL A 19 9.95 -13.09 5.67
CA VAL A 19 9.71 -11.90 6.48
C VAL A 19 8.21 -11.81 6.80
N PRO A 20 7.81 -11.75 8.08
CA PRO A 20 6.42 -11.57 8.45
C PRO A 20 6.00 -10.13 8.17
N ILE A 21 5.03 -9.94 7.29
CA ILE A 21 4.39 -8.67 7.03
C ILE A 21 2.90 -8.75 7.34
N PHE A 22 2.32 -7.65 7.78
CA PHE A 22 0.87 -7.54 7.90
C PHE A 22 0.23 -7.42 6.52
N ARG A 23 -0.85 -8.18 6.28
CA ARG A 23 -1.76 -7.95 5.17
C ARG A 23 -3.20 -7.79 5.65
N PRO A 24 -3.95 -6.83 5.09
CA PRO A 24 -5.40 -6.76 5.26
C PRO A 24 -6.07 -8.07 4.84
N SER A 25 -7.14 -8.44 5.53
CA SER A 25 -7.95 -9.61 5.14
C SER A 25 -8.67 -9.37 3.81
N GLU A 26 -8.88 -10.45 3.04
CA GLU A 26 -9.65 -10.40 1.78
C GLU A 26 -11.05 -9.82 1.97
N ALA A 27 -11.67 -10.06 3.13
CA ALA A 27 -12.97 -9.51 3.48
C ALA A 27 -12.93 -7.97 3.57
N CYS A 28 -11.85 -7.40 4.13
CA CYS A 28 -11.65 -5.95 4.20
C CYS A 28 -11.32 -5.38 2.81
N GLU A 29 -10.49 -6.06 2.01
CA GLU A 29 -10.21 -5.65 0.63
C GLU A 29 -11.50 -5.61 -0.20
N ALA A 30 -12.30 -6.68 -0.17
CA ALA A 30 -13.58 -6.74 -0.86
C ALA A 30 -14.60 -5.71 -0.35
N PHE A 31 -14.57 -5.36 0.93
CA PHE A 31 -15.40 -4.28 1.49
C PHE A 31 -15.00 -2.91 0.93
N VAL A 32 -13.72 -2.54 1.08
CA VAL A 32 -13.19 -1.25 0.61
C VAL A 32 -13.42 -1.09 -0.89
N TYR A 33 -13.10 -2.13 -1.64
CA TYR A 33 -13.17 -2.11 -3.09
C TYR A 33 -14.61 -1.94 -3.59
N ARG A 34 -15.58 -2.67 -3.00
CA ARG A 34 -17.01 -2.49 -3.32
C ARG A 34 -17.52 -1.10 -2.94
N HIS A 35 -17.08 -0.57 -1.79
CA HIS A 35 -17.46 0.77 -1.33
C HIS A 35 -17.00 1.85 -2.31
N VAL A 36 -15.72 1.84 -2.69
CA VAL A 36 -15.18 2.84 -3.63
C VAL A 36 -15.80 2.67 -5.02
N LYS A 37 -15.98 1.44 -5.50
CA LYS A 37 -16.66 1.14 -6.76
C LYS A 37 -18.05 1.75 -6.81
N ALA A 38 -18.88 1.49 -5.79
CA ALA A 38 -20.24 1.99 -5.74
C ALA A 38 -20.29 3.51 -5.90
N ARG A 39 -19.43 4.23 -5.17
CA ARG A 39 -19.36 5.70 -5.21
C ARG A 39 -18.85 6.25 -6.54
N LEU A 40 -17.96 5.53 -7.21
CA LEU A 40 -17.51 5.92 -8.54
C LEU A 40 -18.65 5.83 -9.56
N PHE A 41 -19.40 4.72 -9.55
CA PHE A 41 -20.49 4.48 -10.50
C PHE A 41 -21.77 5.27 -10.19
N GLU A 42 -21.85 5.97 -9.05
CA GLU A 42 -22.85 7.02 -8.81
C GLU A 42 -22.62 8.25 -9.72
N GLN A 43 -21.37 8.47 -10.16
CA GLN A 43 -20.97 9.68 -10.90
C GLN A 43 -20.59 9.40 -12.36
N TYR A 44 -20.12 8.20 -12.66
CA TYR A 44 -19.57 7.83 -13.96
C TYR A 44 -20.20 6.54 -14.48
N ALA A 45 -20.55 6.51 -15.77
CA ALA A 45 -21.07 5.30 -16.42
C ALA A 45 -19.94 4.34 -16.79
N SER A 46 -20.26 3.05 -16.96
CA SER A 46 -19.34 2.13 -17.64
C SER A 46 -19.06 2.61 -19.06
N GLY A 47 -17.84 2.39 -19.56
CA GLY A 47 -17.44 2.79 -20.90
C GLY A 47 -15.95 3.10 -21.02
N THR A 48 -15.57 3.58 -22.20
CA THR A 48 -14.20 4.00 -22.50
C THR A 48 -14.08 5.51 -22.45
N TYR A 49 -13.07 5.98 -21.74
CA TYR A 49 -12.75 7.38 -21.52
C TYR A 49 -11.36 7.68 -22.09
N THR A 50 -11.29 8.65 -23.00
CA THR A 50 -10.04 9.04 -23.68
C THR A 50 -9.66 10.52 -23.46
N ASP A 51 -10.59 11.34 -22.96
CA ASP A 51 -10.30 12.71 -22.56
C ASP A 51 -9.50 12.72 -21.24
N ILE A 52 -8.26 13.20 -21.29
CA ILE A 52 -7.37 13.30 -20.11
C ILE A 52 -8.07 14.05 -18.98
N ALA A 53 -8.77 15.15 -19.27
CA ALA A 53 -9.44 15.93 -18.23
C ALA A 53 -10.55 15.12 -17.54
N GLN A 54 -11.28 14.29 -18.29
CA GLN A 54 -12.29 13.39 -17.74
C GLN A 54 -11.66 12.24 -16.94
N VAL A 55 -10.59 11.62 -17.45
CA VAL A 55 -9.86 10.57 -16.72
C VAL A 55 -9.30 11.09 -15.41
N THR A 56 -8.71 12.28 -15.39
CA THR A 56 -8.24 12.94 -14.16
C THR A 56 -9.38 13.13 -13.15
N ARG A 57 -10.58 13.57 -13.59
CA ARG A 57 -11.74 13.69 -12.69
C ARG A 57 -12.16 12.35 -12.09
N ILE A 58 -12.11 11.26 -12.87
CA ILE A 58 -12.43 9.91 -12.41
C ILE A 58 -11.39 9.42 -11.39
N VAL A 59 -10.10 9.63 -11.66
CA VAL A 59 -9.00 9.31 -10.74
C VAL A 59 -9.15 10.08 -9.42
N ASN A 60 -9.44 11.38 -9.49
CA ASN A 60 -9.66 12.20 -8.30
C ASN A 60 -10.89 11.76 -7.50
N ALA A 61 -11.98 11.34 -8.15
CA ALA A 61 -13.16 10.83 -7.46
C ALA A 61 -12.88 9.53 -6.68
N GLN A 62 -12.04 8.64 -7.23
CA GLN A 62 -11.55 7.48 -6.49
C GLN A 62 -10.65 7.89 -5.33
N PHE A 63 -9.71 8.81 -5.58
CA PHE A 63 -8.81 9.33 -4.55
C PHE A 63 -9.60 9.89 -3.36
N GLU A 64 -10.60 10.74 -3.61
CA GLU A 64 -11.48 11.29 -2.58
C GLU A 64 -12.24 10.19 -1.82
N SER A 65 -12.66 9.12 -2.50
CA SER A 65 -13.37 8.00 -1.86
C SER A 65 -12.47 7.24 -0.88
N TYR A 66 -11.19 7.02 -1.23
CA TYR A 66 -10.21 6.41 -0.32
C TYR A 66 -9.80 7.36 0.81
N ASP A 67 -9.63 8.65 0.54
CA ASP A 67 -9.34 9.63 1.59
C ASP A 67 -10.47 9.67 2.62
N GLN A 68 -11.73 9.67 2.19
CA GLN A 68 -12.87 9.60 3.09
C GLN A 68 -12.87 8.34 3.98
N LEU A 69 -12.41 7.19 3.47
CA LEU A 69 -12.20 5.99 4.30
C LEU A 69 -11.11 6.23 5.35
N LEU A 70 -9.98 6.82 4.99
CA LEU A 70 -8.95 7.19 5.97
C LEU A 70 -9.50 8.10 7.06
N GLN A 71 -10.20 9.17 6.67
CA GLN A 71 -10.80 10.12 7.61
C GLN A 71 -11.76 9.44 8.59
N ALA A 72 -12.56 8.48 8.11
CA ALA A 72 -13.58 7.80 8.90
C ALA A 72 -13.02 6.71 9.83
N TYR A 73 -11.92 6.05 9.45
CA TYR A 73 -11.37 4.92 10.20
C TYR A 73 -10.14 5.27 11.05
N LEU A 74 -9.42 6.35 10.74
CA LEU A 74 -8.26 6.76 11.55
C LEU A 74 -8.60 7.04 13.01
N PRO A 75 -9.76 7.65 13.37
CA PRO A 75 -10.14 7.84 14.76
C PRO A 75 -10.46 6.55 15.54
N LYS A 76 -10.55 5.39 14.86
CA LYS A 76 -10.95 4.11 15.46
C LYS A 76 -9.77 3.26 15.95
N VAL A 77 -8.54 3.71 15.74
CA VAL A 77 -7.32 3.02 16.20
C VAL A 77 -6.68 3.79 17.35
N ASP A 78 -5.97 3.08 18.23
CA ASP A 78 -5.08 3.74 19.19
C ASP A 78 -3.88 4.31 18.44
N HIS A 79 -3.69 5.63 18.48
CA HIS A 79 -2.65 6.29 17.68
C HIS A 79 -1.22 5.87 18.07
N LEU A 80 -0.96 5.61 19.36
CA LEU A 80 0.38 5.29 19.84
C LEU A 80 0.76 3.85 19.44
N GLU A 81 -0.15 2.91 19.72
CA GLU A 81 0.01 1.52 19.30
C GLU A 81 0.07 1.42 17.77
N PHE A 82 -0.74 2.21 17.07
CA PHE A 82 -0.73 2.24 15.60
C PHE A 82 0.59 2.78 15.03
N ILE A 83 1.17 3.86 15.59
CA ILE A 83 2.50 4.33 15.16
C ILE A 83 3.56 3.26 15.39
N ALA A 84 3.58 2.62 16.56
CA ALA A 84 4.54 1.56 16.86
C ALA A 84 4.42 0.40 15.86
N PHE A 85 3.18 0.01 15.55
CA PHE A 85 2.87 -0.99 14.53
C PHE A 85 3.34 -0.55 13.13
N LEU A 86 3.06 0.68 12.70
CA LEU A 86 3.48 1.20 11.40
C LEU A 86 5.00 1.21 11.24
N ILE A 87 5.75 1.61 12.28
CA ILE A 87 7.22 1.60 12.27
C ILE A 87 7.72 0.16 12.08
N GLN A 88 7.16 -0.80 12.81
CA GLN A 88 7.50 -2.21 12.65
C GLN A 88 7.22 -2.70 11.22
N GLN A 89 6.05 -2.40 10.67
CA GLN A 89 5.68 -2.80 9.32
C GLN A 89 6.59 -2.15 8.27
N TYR A 90 6.96 -0.88 8.45
CA TYR A 90 7.86 -0.19 7.53
C TYR A 90 9.23 -0.88 7.41
N GLU A 91 9.79 -1.30 8.55
CA GLU A 91 11.04 -2.05 8.61
C GLU A 91 10.88 -3.45 7.99
N GLN A 92 9.81 -4.18 8.32
CA GLN A 92 9.54 -5.51 7.76
C GLN A 92 9.37 -5.47 6.24
N TYR A 93 8.61 -4.52 5.71
CA TYR A 93 8.53 -4.31 4.27
C TYR A 93 9.88 -3.91 3.65
N GLY A 94 10.73 -3.20 4.37
CA GLY A 94 12.10 -2.92 3.93
C GLY A 94 12.96 -4.19 3.83
N LEU A 95 12.85 -5.09 4.80
CA LEU A 95 13.53 -6.39 4.78
C LEU A 95 13.03 -7.27 3.64
N ALA A 96 11.72 -7.40 3.47
CA ALA A 96 11.13 -8.14 2.35
C ALA A 96 11.56 -7.54 1.00
N HIS A 97 11.61 -6.22 0.86
CA HIS A 97 12.13 -5.56 -0.34
C HIS A 97 13.58 -5.96 -0.64
N ASN A 98 14.43 -6.07 0.38
CA ASN A 98 15.82 -6.52 0.20
C ASN A 98 15.90 -7.98 -0.26
N VAL A 99 15.00 -8.86 0.22
CA VAL A 99 14.92 -10.26 -0.25
C VAL A 99 14.51 -10.30 -1.73
N PHE A 100 13.51 -9.50 -2.11
CA PHE A 100 13.06 -9.35 -3.49
C PHE A 100 14.18 -8.85 -4.42
N GLN A 101 14.86 -7.76 -4.03
CA GLN A 101 15.97 -7.18 -4.81
C GLN A 101 17.12 -8.15 -5.04
N ARG A 102 17.33 -9.11 -4.12
CA ARG A 102 18.37 -10.13 -4.23
C ARG A 102 17.97 -11.33 -5.08
N GLY A 103 16.71 -11.43 -5.50
CA GLY A 103 16.17 -12.57 -6.23
C GLY A 103 16.00 -13.82 -5.36
N ASN A 104 15.76 -13.63 -4.05
CA ASN A 104 15.66 -14.73 -3.07
C ASN A 104 14.21 -15.02 -2.63
N MET A 105 13.21 -14.52 -3.35
CA MET A 105 11.79 -14.85 -3.11
C MET A 105 11.39 -16.10 -3.92
N SER A 106 10.36 -16.82 -3.47
CA SER A 106 9.68 -17.81 -4.32
C SER A 106 8.90 -17.11 -5.43
N ASP A 107 8.52 -17.84 -6.48
CA ASP A 107 7.74 -17.30 -7.59
C ASP A 107 6.38 -16.76 -7.10
N ASP A 108 5.71 -17.49 -6.20
CA ASP A 108 4.43 -17.07 -5.59
C ASP A 108 4.58 -15.78 -4.76
N ASP A 109 5.65 -15.69 -3.96
CA ASP A 109 5.94 -14.49 -3.16
C ASP A 109 6.32 -13.31 -4.06
N GLU A 110 7.01 -13.55 -5.17
CA GLU A 110 7.38 -12.54 -6.14
C GLU A 110 6.16 -11.97 -6.89
N GLU A 111 5.27 -12.82 -7.39
CA GLU A 111 4.02 -12.39 -8.02
C GLU A 111 3.20 -11.52 -7.07
N LEU A 112 3.04 -12.00 -5.84
CA LEU A 112 2.35 -11.29 -4.80
C LEU A 112 3.03 -9.95 -4.47
N TRP A 113 4.35 -9.94 -4.27
CA TRP A 113 5.11 -8.73 -3.95
C TRP A 113 4.98 -7.68 -5.04
N ARG A 114 5.02 -8.08 -6.31
CA ARG A 114 4.86 -7.17 -7.46
C ARG A 114 3.49 -6.51 -7.50
N SER A 115 2.44 -7.18 -7.02
CA SER A 115 1.06 -6.68 -7.10
C SER A 115 0.79 -5.45 -6.22
N TYR A 116 1.41 -5.33 -5.04
CA TYR A 116 1.11 -4.23 -4.09
C TYR A 116 2.34 -3.55 -3.48
N ALA A 117 3.50 -4.23 -3.37
CA ALA A 117 4.56 -3.80 -2.46
C ALA A 117 5.22 -2.47 -2.87
N MET A 118 5.09 -2.09 -4.15
CA MET A 118 5.59 -0.80 -4.64
C MET A 118 4.96 0.39 -3.91
N ASN A 119 3.69 0.25 -3.50
CA ASN A 119 2.92 1.33 -2.88
C ASN A 119 2.86 1.20 -1.36
N SER A 120 2.98 -0.01 -0.80
CA SER A 120 2.85 -0.26 0.65
C SER A 120 3.78 0.55 1.52
N ARG A 121 5.10 0.60 1.25
CA ARG A 121 6.04 1.37 2.10
C ARG A 121 5.75 2.87 2.10
N ARG A 122 5.32 3.40 0.95
CA ARG A 122 4.89 4.79 0.82
C ARG A 122 3.56 5.03 1.53
N GLY A 123 2.62 4.09 1.44
CA GLY A 123 1.35 4.11 2.16
C GLY A 123 1.53 4.10 3.67
N ILE A 124 2.44 3.24 4.18
CA ILE A 124 2.81 3.19 5.60
C ILE A 124 3.41 4.53 6.06
N LYS A 125 4.34 5.11 5.27
CA LYS A 125 4.92 6.44 5.56
C LYS A 125 3.84 7.52 5.61
N TYR A 126 2.92 7.50 4.64
CA TYR A 126 1.79 8.44 4.60
C TYR A 126 0.88 8.31 5.83
N LEU A 127 0.57 7.09 6.27
CA LEU A 127 -0.18 6.87 7.52
C LEU A 127 0.56 7.41 8.74
N MET A 128 1.87 7.20 8.85
CA MET A 128 2.67 7.78 9.94
C MET A 128 2.60 9.30 9.94
N GLU A 129 2.75 9.92 8.77
CA GLU A 129 2.66 11.37 8.59
C GLU A 129 1.28 11.90 9.00
N LEU A 130 0.20 11.21 8.61
CA LEU A 130 -1.17 11.58 8.98
C LEU A 130 -1.41 11.52 10.49
N VAL A 131 -0.96 10.44 11.16
CA VAL A 131 -1.11 10.33 12.62
C VAL A 131 -0.30 11.41 13.33
N CYS A 132 0.92 11.69 12.87
CA CYS A 132 1.76 12.76 13.42
C CYS A 132 1.13 14.15 13.22
N ALA A 133 0.61 14.43 12.02
CA ALA A 133 0.07 15.73 11.65
C ALA A 133 -1.21 16.09 12.41
N ARG A 134 -2.05 15.10 12.74
CA ARG A 134 -3.27 15.35 13.53
C ARG A 134 -3.00 15.60 15.01
N GLY A 135 -1.81 15.26 15.48
CA GLY A 135 -1.47 15.31 16.89
C GLY A 135 -2.19 14.21 17.69
N TRP A 136 -1.61 13.88 18.84
CA TRP A 136 -2.25 12.98 19.79
C TRP A 136 -3.26 13.76 20.61
N SER A 137 -4.55 13.50 20.43
CA SER A 137 -5.61 14.21 21.18
C SER A 137 -5.95 13.57 22.53
N GLY A 138 -5.33 12.44 22.90
CA GLY A 138 -5.56 11.74 24.16
C GLY A 138 -6.99 11.17 24.30
N GLY A 139 -7.11 9.86 24.51
CA GLY A 139 -8.40 9.22 24.76
C GLY A 139 -9.27 9.07 23.51
N THR A 140 -8.92 8.13 22.65
CA THR A 140 -9.90 7.54 21.75
C THR A 140 -10.68 6.49 22.56
N ASN A 141 -12.01 6.54 22.47
CA ASN A 141 -12.86 5.44 22.91
C ASN A 141 -12.63 4.32 21.88
N VAL A 142 -11.51 3.63 22.02
CA VAL A 142 -11.06 2.64 21.05
C VAL A 142 -12.12 1.54 21.06
N GLY A 143 -12.67 1.24 19.89
CA GLY A 143 -13.72 0.24 19.76
C GLY A 143 -13.27 -1.13 20.26
N THR A 144 -14.12 -2.12 20.10
CA THR A 144 -13.74 -3.53 20.29
C THR A 144 -12.48 -3.88 19.49
N LEU A 145 -11.75 -4.91 19.92
CA LEU A 145 -10.55 -5.38 19.20
C LEU A 145 -10.84 -5.63 17.72
N GLU A 146 -11.99 -6.23 17.40
CA GLU A 146 -12.43 -6.48 16.03
C GLU A 146 -12.59 -5.20 15.21
N GLU A 147 -13.20 -4.15 15.78
CA GLU A 147 -13.34 -2.85 15.12
C GLU A 147 -11.99 -2.18 14.88
N GLN A 148 -11.02 -2.37 15.78
CA GLN A 148 -9.67 -1.87 15.62
C GLN A 148 -8.93 -2.61 14.51
N GLU A 149 -8.96 -3.94 14.49
CA GLU A 149 -8.32 -4.77 13.46
C GLU A 149 -8.92 -4.49 12.06
N GLN A 150 -10.24 -4.30 11.99
CA GLN A 150 -10.92 -3.87 10.78
C GLN A 150 -10.47 -2.47 10.35
N ALA A 151 -10.39 -1.51 11.28
CA ALA A 151 -9.92 -0.17 10.98
C ALA A 151 -8.48 -0.16 10.46
N LEU A 152 -7.58 -0.92 11.10
CA LEU A 152 -6.20 -1.09 10.65
C LEU A 152 -6.13 -1.60 9.21
N SER A 153 -6.90 -2.64 8.89
CA SER A 153 -6.98 -3.22 7.54
C SER A 153 -7.44 -2.19 6.51
N ILE A 154 -8.52 -1.46 6.79
CA ILE A 154 -9.07 -0.44 5.89
C ILE A 154 -8.10 0.72 5.70
N LEU A 155 -7.42 1.16 6.77
CA LEU A 155 -6.41 2.21 6.71
C LEU A 155 -5.24 1.83 5.80
N PHE A 156 -4.75 0.59 5.91
CA PHE A 156 -3.67 0.08 5.05
C PHE A 156 -4.09 0.05 3.58
N ILE A 157 -5.26 -0.53 3.28
CA ILE A 157 -5.77 -0.61 1.89
C ILE A 157 -5.94 0.79 1.31
N ALA A 158 -6.61 1.69 2.04
CA ALA A 158 -6.86 3.04 1.55
C ALA A 158 -5.56 3.82 1.32
N ALA A 159 -4.56 3.69 2.20
CA ALA A 159 -3.28 4.35 2.02
C ALA A 159 -2.48 3.79 0.81
N GLU A 160 -2.50 2.48 0.60
CA GLU A 160 -1.89 1.84 -0.57
C GLU A 160 -2.51 2.34 -1.88
N GLU A 161 -3.84 2.38 -1.93
CA GLU A 161 -4.59 2.84 -3.11
C GLU A 161 -4.42 4.33 -3.37
N LEU A 162 -4.39 5.18 -2.32
CA LEU A 162 -4.13 6.61 -2.48
C LEU A 162 -2.75 6.87 -3.08
N VAL A 163 -1.72 6.14 -2.62
CA VAL A 163 -0.38 6.23 -3.21
C VAL A 163 -0.40 5.74 -4.65
N SER A 164 -1.06 4.61 -4.93
CA SER A 164 -1.21 4.08 -6.29
C SER A 164 -1.82 5.11 -7.23
N LEU A 165 -2.96 5.70 -6.85
CA LEU A 165 -3.67 6.73 -7.61
C LEU A 165 -2.85 8.00 -7.77
N TYR A 166 -2.14 8.45 -6.71
CA TYR A 166 -1.25 9.62 -6.78
C TYR A 166 -0.13 9.41 -7.80
N MET A 167 0.52 8.24 -7.77
CA MET A 167 1.60 7.90 -8.70
C MET A 167 1.09 7.80 -10.14
N ARG A 168 -0.06 7.16 -10.34
CA ARG A 168 -0.73 7.05 -11.65
C ARG A 168 -1.14 8.41 -12.20
N SER A 169 -1.79 9.25 -11.38
CA SER A 169 -2.20 10.61 -11.77
C SER A 169 -1.00 11.46 -12.21
N GLY A 170 0.10 11.42 -11.45
CA GLY A 170 1.35 12.09 -11.82
C GLY A 170 1.88 11.63 -13.19
N PHE A 171 1.86 10.33 -13.45
CA PHE A 171 2.26 9.75 -14.74
C PHE A 171 1.33 10.20 -15.89
N TYR A 172 0.01 10.14 -15.68
CA TYR A 172 -0.98 10.52 -16.70
C TYR A 172 -0.86 11.99 -17.12
N HIS A 173 -0.49 12.88 -16.20
CA HIS A 173 -0.33 14.29 -16.49
C HIS A 173 0.99 14.68 -17.15
N THR A 174 2.04 13.88 -16.97
CA THR A 174 3.41 14.29 -17.33
C THR A 174 4.01 13.51 -18.48
N MET A 175 3.58 12.27 -18.70
CA MET A 175 4.26 11.34 -19.61
C MET A 175 3.38 10.79 -20.74
N LEU A 176 2.06 11.00 -20.68
CA LEU A 176 1.13 10.44 -21.66
C LEU A 176 0.52 11.54 -22.55
N ASP A 177 0.71 11.39 -23.86
CA ASP A 177 0.02 12.20 -24.87
C ASP A 177 -1.42 11.72 -25.09
N GLU A 178 -1.67 10.42 -24.88
CA GLU A 178 -2.98 9.78 -25.02
C GLU A 178 -3.22 8.83 -23.84
N ILE A 179 -4.46 8.78 -23.37
CA ILE A 179 -4.89 7.89 -22.28
C ILE A 179 -6.16 7.14 -22.72
N LYS A 180 -6.26 5.87 -22.32
CA LYS A 180 -7.47 5.08 -22.52
C LYS A 180 -7.82 4.36 -21.22
N LEU A 181 -8.85 4.87 -20.55
CA LEU A 181 -9.43 4.28 -19.36
C LEU A 181 -10.70 3.51 -19.74
N VAL A 182 -10.82 2.27 -19.29
CA VAL A 182 -12.03 1.45 -19.37
C VAL A 182 -12.61 1.30 -17.98
N LEU A 183 -13.86 1.74 -17.80
CA LEU A 183 -14.66 1.47 -16.60
C LEU A 183 -15.69 0.38 -16.87
N ASP A 184 -15.71 -0.66 -16.05
CA ASP A 184 -16.71 -1.73 -16.14
C ASP A 184 -17.31 -2.08 -14.77
N GLN A 185 -18.55 -1.65 -14.55
CA GLN A 185 -19.28 -1.94 -13.31
C GLN A 185 -19.54 -3.44 -13.09
N SER A 186 -19.47 -4.28 -14.12
CA SER A 186 -19.73 -5.73 -13.99
C SER A 186 -18.51 -6.50 -13.45
N GLU A 187 -17.29 -6.00 -13.67
CA GLU A 187 -16.06 -6.67 -13.27
C GLU A 187 -15.66 -6.36 -11.83
N PHE A 188 -14.99 -7.29 -11.14
CA PHE A 188 -14.37 -6.94 -9.85
C PHE A 188 -13.32 -5.86 -10.11
N VAL A 189 -12.26 -6.13 -10.87
CA VAL A 189 -11.34 -5.07 -11.28
C VAL A 189 -12.04 -4.17 -12.31
N TYR A 190 -12.58 -3.01 -11.89
CA TYR A 190 -13.42 -2.16 -12.74
C TYR A 190 -12.67 -0.99 -13.38
N PHE A 191 -11.41 -0.76 -13.02
CA PHE A 191 -10.64 0.44 -13.38
C PHE A 191 -9.37 0.06 -14.14
N HIS A 192 -9.42 0.08 -15.46
CA HIS A 192 -8.32 -0.37 -16.32
C HIS A 192 -7.79 0.77 -17.19
N VAL A 193 -6.50 1.09 -17.09
CA VAL A 193 -5.84 2.05 -17.97
C VAL A 193 -4.86 1.30 -18.85
N ASP A 194 -5.08 1.30 -20.17
CA ASP A 194 -4.29 0.50 -21.13
C ASP A 194 -2.79 0.81 -21.03
N GLN A 195 -2.44 2.07 -20.78
CA GLN A 195 -1.07 2.54 -20.70
C GLN A 195 -0.31 2.02 -19.47
N ASP A 196 -1.01 1.63 -18.39
CA ASP A 196 -0.38 1.04 -17.20
C ASP A 196 0.30 -0.31 -17.53
N LEU A 197 -0.26 -1.05 -18.50
CA LEU A 197 0.27 -2.34 -18.95
C LEU A 197 1.39 -2.21 -19.98
N SER A 198 1.46 -1.06 -20.67
CA SER A 198 2.39 -0.82 -21.78
C SER A 198 3.79 -0.37 -21.33
N THR A 199 3.93 0.05 -20.07
CA THR A 199 5.23 0.46 -19.53
C THR A 199 6.02 -0.81 -19.17
N PRO A 200 7.23 -1.03 -19.72
CA PRO A 200 8.03 -2.19 -19.34
C PRO A 200 8.23 -2.17 -17.83
N ALA A 201 7.83 -3.26 -17.16
CA ALA A 201 7.97 -3.40 -15.72
C ALA A 201 9.43 -3.20 -15.35
N PHE A 202 9.76 -2.04 -14.77
CA PHE A 202 11.10 -1.73 -14.31
C PHE A 202 11.50 -2.79 -13.29
N ASP A 203 12.47 -3.65 -13.66
CA ASP A 203 12.99 -4.66 -12.74
C ASP A 203 14.13 -4.06 -11.93
N VAL A 204 13.82 -3.65 -10.71
CA VAL A 204 14.79 -3.11 -9.74
C VAL A 204 15.99 -4.06 -9.53
N ARG A 205 15.83 -5.36 -9.76
CA ARG A 205 16.93 -6.33 -9.63
C ARG A 205 18.00 -6.08 -10.68
N LEU A 206 17.62 -5.71 -11.91
CA LEU A 206 18.56 -5.37 -12.97
C LEU A 206 19.35 -4.12 -12.59
N ASP A 207 18.70 -3.11 -12.02
CA ASP A 207 19.38 -1.90 -11.55
C ASP A 207 20.36 -2.21 -10.41
N VAL A 208 19.96 -3.03 -9.43
CA VAL A 208 20.88 -3.48 -8.36
C VAL A 208 22.06 -4.28 -8.92
N GLN A 209 21.85 -5.15 -9.90
CA GLN A 209 22.92 -5.91 -10.56
C GLN A 209 23.88 -4.99 -11.32
N GLU A 210 23.37 -3.97 -12.02
CA GLU A 210 24.19 -2.96 -12.69
C GLU A 210 24.96 -2.10 -11.68
N GLN A 211 24.33 -1.65 -10.60
CA GLN A 211 24.98 -0.84 -9.55
C GLN A 211 26.12 -1.59 -8.87
N ARG A 212 25.98 -2.91 -8.64
CA ARG A 212 27.05 -3.76 -8.09
C ARG A 212 28.33 -3.79 -8.94
N LYS A 213 28.27 -3.43 -10.22
CA LYS A 213 29.47 -3.29 -11.06
C LYS A 213 30.33 -2.09 -10.65
N TYR A 214 29.72 -1.09 -10.01
CA TYR A 214 30.36 0.19 -9.69
C TYR A 214 30.48 0.43 -8.18
N ILE A 215 29.59 -0.16 -7.37
CA ILE A 215 29.54 0.02 -5.91
C ILE A 215 29.91 -1.31 -5.22
N PRO A 216 30.99 -1.35 -4.42
CA PRO A 216 31.37 -2.53 -3.65
C PRO A 216 30.23 -2.98 -2.73
N THR A 217 30.04 -4.30 -2.59
CA THR A 217 29.07 -4.86 -1.64
C THR A 217 29.81 -5.52 -0.47
N PRO A 218 29.48 -5.22 0.80
CA PRO A 218 28.41 -4.32 1.23
C PRO A 218 28.74 -2.85 0.95
N ASP A 219 27.73 -2.10 0.50
CA ASP A 219 27.81 -0.65 0.44
C ASP A 219 28.03 -0.12 1.87
N PHE A 220 28.94 0.84 2.03
CA PHE A 220 29.23 1.47 3.32
C PHE A 220 27.94 1.94 4.00
N LEU A 221 27.02 2.58 3.25
CA LEU A 221 25.72 3.06 3.77
C LEU A 221 24.82 1.95 4.33
N HIS A 222 25.10 0.69 4.00
CA HIS A 222 24.37 -0.48 4.45
C HIS A 222 25.21 -1.38 5.37
N ASP A 223 26.49 -1.05 5.60
CA ASP A 223 27.37 -1.77 6.50
C ASP A 223 27.25 -1.23 7.92
N ARG A 224 26.29 -1.79 8.69
CA ARG A 224 26.09 -1.44 10.10
C ARG A 224 27.35 -1.67 10.94
N ARG A 225 28.21 -2.62 10.58
CA ARG A 225 29.45 -2.88 11.31
C ARG A 225 30.44 -1.74 11.06
N CYS A 226 30.62 -1.35 9.82
CA CYS A 226 31.49 -0.21 9.47
C CYS A 226 30.97 1.10 10.08
N HIS A 227 29.66 1.33 10.07
CA HIS A 227 29.04 2.47 10.77
C HIS A 227 29.34 2.46 12.27
N ASN A 228 29.20 1.30 12.92
CA ASN A 228 29.51 1.16 14.34
C ASN A 228 30.99 1.42 14.63
N GLU A 229 31.90 0.97 13.77
CA GLU A 229 33.35 1.21 13.91
C GLU A 229 33.67 2.71 13.85
N VAL A 230 33.04 3.48 12.95
CA VAL A 230 33.19 4.94 12.85
C VAL A 230 32.62 5.66 14.08
N LEU A 231 31.45 5.22 14.57
CA LEU A 231 30.78 5.82 15.73
C LEU A 231 31.42 5.45 17.07
N SER A 232 32.30 4.44 17.07
CA SER A 232 33.03 3.98 18.27
C SER A 232 34.43 4.60 18.40
N CYS A 233 34.82 5.48 17.47
CA CYS A 233 36.04 6.30 17.52
C CYS A 233 35.77 7.63 18.25
#